data_AF-A0A7K6D5L9-F1
#
_entry.id   AF-A0A7K6D5L9-F1
#
_cell.length_a   1.000
_cell.length_b   1.000
_cell.length_c   1.000
_cell.angle_alpha   90.00
_cell.angle_beta   90.00
_cell.angle_gamma   90.00
#
_symmetry.space_group_name_H-M   'P 1'
#
loop_
_entity.id
_entity.type
_entity.pdbx_description
1 polymer ?
#
loop_
_entity_poly.entity_id
_entity_poly.type
_entity_poly.pdbx_seq_one_letter_code
_entity_poly.pdbx_strand_id
1 'polypeptide(L)'
;LGDKAEAGEKPHKCGECGKAFRWRSQLIRHLVIHTGEKPHECGECGKGFGWRSTLIRHQRMHMGEKPFECALCGKTFSYSSNLSRHQVFHTGEKPY
;
A
#
# COMPACT_ATOMS: atom_id res chain seq x y z
N LEU A 1 3.22 -39.38 -16.24
CA LEU A 1 3.99 -38.13 -16.42
C LEU A 1 3.40 -37.14 -15.43
N GLY A 2 3.96 -37.08 -14.22
CA GLY A 2 3.37 -36.34 -13.10
C GLY A 2 3.73 -34.86 -13.14
N ASP A 3 2.69 -34.05 -13.08
CA ASP A 3 2.61 -32.60 -12.88
C ASP A 3 3.75 -32.03 -12.00
N LYS A 4 4.61 -31.20 -12.58
CA LYS A 4 5.62 -30.41 -11.86
C LYS A 4 5.26 -28.93 -11.91
N ALA A 5 4.52 -28.51 -10.88
CA ALA A 5 4.50 -27.20 -10.23
C ALA A 5 4.77 -25.95 -11.11
N GLU A 6 3.70 -25.22 -11.46
CA GLU A 6 3.75 -23.79 -11.79
C GLU A 6 4.13 -23.00 -10.53
N ALA A 7 5.43 -22.92 -10.24
CA ALA A 7 5.97 -22.11 -9.16
C ALA A 7 5.86 -20.62 -9.50
N GLY A 8 4.69 -20.02 -9.28
CA GLY A 8 4.48 -18.58 -9.14
C GLY A 8 5.34 -17.69 -10.05
N GLU A 9 5.28 -17.92 -11.37
CA GLU A 9 6.16 -17.26 -12.31
C GLU A 9 6.03 -15.73 -12.22
N LYS A 10 7.18 -15.06 -12.17
CA LYS A 10 7.29 -13.59 -12.16
C LYS A 10 8.05 -13.15 -13.42
N PRO A 11 7.40 -13.19 -14.60
CA PRO A 11 8.10 -12.99 -15.88
C PRO A 11 8.58 -11.54 -16.06
N HIS A 12 8.02 -10.57 -15.34
CA HIS A 12 8.35 -9.16 -15.51
C HIS A 12 9.46 -8.74 -14.55
N LYS A 13 10.70 -8.69 -15.02
CA LYS A 13 11.86 -8.26 -14.21
C LYS A 13 12.18 -6.78 -14.42
N CYS A 14 12.53 -6.10 -13.33
CA CYS A 14 13.10 -4.77 -13.34
C CYS A 14 14.57 -4.85 -13.79
N GLY A 15 14.93 -4.07 -14.81
CA GLY A 15 16.32 -4.00 -15.30
C GLY A 15 17.28 -3.31 -14.33
N GLU A 16 16.79 -2.42 -13.46
CA GLU A 16 17.63 -1.61 -12.57
C GLU A 16 17.97 -2.31 -11.25
N CYS A 17 17.04 -3.09 -10.67
CA CYS A 17 17.27 -3.79 -9.40
C CYS A 17 17.01 -5.29 -9.44
N GLY A 18 16.68 -5.86 -10.61
CA GLY A 18 16.45 -7.30 -10.79
C GLY A 18 15.16 -7.84 -10.16
N LYS A 19 14.37 -7.02 -9.46
CA LYS A 19 13.10 -7.46 -8.85
C LYS A 19 12.13 -7.96 -9.91
N ALA A 20 11.55 -9.12 -9.65
CA ALA A 20 10.59 -9.75 -10.54
C ALA A 20 9.14 -9.56 -10.04
N PHE A 21 8.22 -9.39 -10.97
CA PHE A 21 6.80 -9.19 -10.74
C PHE A 21 5.96 -10.14 -11.57
N ARG A 22 4.82 -10.57 -11.03
CA ARG A 22 3.86 -11.42 -11.73
C ARG A 22 3.18 -10.69 -12.89
N TRP A 23 2.93 -9.39 -12.75
CA TRP A 23 2.17 -8.60 -13.73
C TRP A 23 2.98 -7.41 -14.24
N ARG A 24 2.85 -7.08 -15.53
CA ARG A 24 3.51 -5.91 -16.14
C ARG A 24 3.14 -4.61 -15.44
N SER A 25 1.88 -4.44 -15.04
CA SER A 25 1.40 -3.26 -14.30
C SER A 25 2.14 -3.06 -12.98
N GLN A 26 2.54 -4.14 -12.31
CA GLN A 26 3.32 -4.11 -11.07
C GLN A 26 4.75 -3.65 -11.32
N LEU A 27 5.36 -4.13 -12.41
CA LEU A 27 6.68 -3.67 -12.84
C LEU A 27 6.64 -2.18 -13.20
N ILE A 28 5.69 -1.73 -14.03
CA ILE A 28 5.54 -0.32 -14.40
C ILE A 28 5.38 0.55 -13.15
N ARG A 29 4.52 0.13 -12.22
CA ARG A 29 4.32 0.83 -10.94
C ARG A 29 5.59 0.88 -10.09
N HIS A 30 6.40 -0.16 -10.14
CA HIS A 30 7.67 -0.24 -9.44
C HIS A 30 8.72 0.71 -10.04
N LEU A 31 8.78 0.87 -11.36
CA LEU A 31 9.76 1.76 -12.00
C LEU A 31 9.67 3.22 -11.52
N VAL A 32 8.49 3.66 -11.05
CA VAL A 32 8.29 4.98 -10.44
C VAL A 32 9.24 5.23 -9.25
N ILE A 33 9.67 4.17 -8.54
CA ILE A 33 10.63 4.35 -7.42
C ILE A 33 12.03 4.70 -7.89
N HIS A 34 12.38 4.32 -9.12
CA HIS A 34 13.70 4.56 -9.70
C HIS A 34 13.73 5.91 -10.42
N THR A 35 12.67 6.23 -11.17
CA THR A 35 12.57 7.55 -11.84
C THR A 35 12.33 8.67 -10.85
N GLY A 36 11.77 8.37 -9.68
CA GLY A 36 11.38 9.36 -8.68
C GLY A 36 10.21 10.23 -9.12
N GLU A 37 9.56 9.90 -10.24
CA GLU A 37 8.41 10.64 -10.75
C GLU A 37 7.27 10.64 -9.75
N LYS A 38 6.69 11.82 -9.55
CA LYS A 38 5.59 12.05 -8.61
C LYS A 38 4.45 12.75 -9.34
N PRO A 39 3.74 12.05 -10.23
CA PRO A 39 2.69 12.65 -11.05
C PRO A 39 1.47 13.10 -10.24
N HIS A 40 1.38 12.76 -8.96
CA HIS A 40 0.27 13.13 -8.10
C HIS A 40 0.73 14.08 -7.01
N GLU A 41 0.40 15.36 -7.14
CA GLU A 41 0.74 16.38 -6.16
C GLU A 41 -0.42 16.70 -5.22
N CYS A 42 -0.11 16.96 -3.96
CA CYS A 42 -1.07 17.51 -3.01
C CYS A 42 -1.23 19.01 -3.21
N GLY A 43 -2.42 19.46 -3.58
CA GLY A 43 -2.71 20.89 -3.76
C GLY A 43 -2.62 21.73 -2.48
N GLU A 44 -2.67 21.12 -1.28
CA GLU A 44 -2.58 21.85 -0.01
C GLU A 44 -1.14 22.12 0.44
N CYS A 45 -0.20 21.24 0.13
CA CYS A 45 1.19 21.34 0.61
C CYS A 45 2.27 21.14 -0.46
N GLY A 46 1.90 20.96 -1.74
CA GLY A 46 2.82 20.74 -2.86
C GLY A 46 3.56 19.39 -2.81
N LYS A 47 3.20 18.49 -1.90
CA LYS A 47 3.91 17.21 -1.75
C LYS A 47 3.53 16.25 -2.88
N GLY A 48 4.53 15.81 -3.65
CA GLY A 48 4.37 14.83 -4.71
C GLY A 48 4.35 13.36 -4.23
N PHE A 49 3.54 12.54 -4.91
CA PHE A 49 3.36 11.11 -4.67
C PHE A 49 3.41 10.32 -5.98
N GLY A 50 4.00 9.13 -5.92
CA GLY A 50 4.06 8.22 -7.07
C GLY A 50 2.69 7.63 -7.45
N TRP A 51 1.74 7.54 -6.52
CA TRP A 51 0.43 6.90 -6.74
C TRP A 51 -0.74 7.72 -6.18
N ARG A 52 -1.85 7.79 -6.92
CA ARG A 52 -3.08 8.49 -6.53
C ARG A 52 -3.66 8.03 -5.20
N SER A 53 -3.65 6.73 -4.92
CA SER A 53 -4.15 6.18 -3.65
C SER A 53 -3.34 6.69 -2.45
N THR A 54 -2.04 6.91 -2.63
CA THR A 54 -1.17 7.46 -1.58
C THR A 54 -1.46 8.94 -1.35
N LEU A 55 -1.71 9.70 -2.42
CA LEU A 55 -2.15 11.10 -2.34
C LEU A 55 -3.49 11.22 -1.59
N ILE A 56 -4.52 10.46 -1.97
CA ILE A 56 -5.83 10.50 -1.31
C ILE A 56 -5.69 10.22 0.19
N ARG A 57 -4.90 9.21 0.53
CA ARG A 57 -4.63 8.84 1.92
C ARG A 57 -3.87 9.93 2.69
N HIS A 58 -2.97 10.63 2.01
CA HIS A 58 -2.28 11.78 2.56
C HIS A 58 -3.23 12.96 2.79
N GLN A 59 -4.19 13.22 1.89
CA GLN A 59 -5.18 14.30 2.06
C GLN A 59 -6.05 14.12 3.31
N ARG A 60 -6.33 12.88 3.71
CA ARG A 60 -7.02 12.59 4.99
C ARG A 60 -6.32 13.19 6.21
N MET A 61 -5.00 13.37 6.13
CA MET A 61 -4.21 13.98 7.20
C MET A 61 -4.56 15.46 7.37
N HIS A 62 -4.79 16.17 6.26
CA HIS A 62 -5.17 17.58 6.27
C HIS A 62 -6.59 17.78 6.81
N MET A 63 -7.52 16.91 6.41
CA MET A 63 -8.90 16.95 6.86
C MET A 63 -9.12 16.37 8.27
N GLY A 64 -8.10 15.72 8.85
CA GLY A 64 -8.24 15.01 10.13
C GLY A 64 -9.16 13.79 10.07
N GLU A 65 -9.48 13.28 8.87
CA GLU A 65 -10.40 12.15 8.69
C GLU A 65 -9.85 10.86 9.33
N LYS A 66 -10.72 10.21 10.11
CA LYS A 66 -10.45 8.92 10.76
C LYS A 66 -11.61 7.96 10.52
N PRO A 67 -11.78 7.45 9.29
CA PRO A 67 -12.95 6.67 8.91
C PRO A 67 -12.98 5.26 9.51
N PHE A 68 -11.90 4.81 10.14
CA PHE A 68 -11.80 3.46 10.69
C PHE A 68 -12.02 3.48 12.20
N GLU A 69 -13.19 3.07 12.65
CA GLU A 69 -13.55 3.01 14.07
C GLU A 69 -13.35 1.60 14.66
N CYS A 70 -12.82 1.53 15.87
CA CYS A 70 -12.78 0.31 16.65
C CYS A 70 -14.12 0.04 17.32
N ALA A 71 -14.82 -1.01 16.88
CA ALA A 71 -16.11 -1.40 17.45
C ALA A 71 -16.07 -1.75 18.96
N LEU A 72 -14.89 -2.08 19.52
CA LEU A 72 -14.75 -2.46 20.93
C LEU A 72 -14.56 -1.26 21.87
N CYS A 73 -14.03 -0.13 21.38
CA CYS A 73 -13.70 1.01 22.24
C CYS A 73 -13.96 2.39 21.62
N GLY A 74 -14.54 2.46 20.42
CA GLY A 74 -14.87 3.70 19.70
C GLY A 74 -13.67 4.50 19.21
N LYS A 75 -12.43 4.04 19.41
CA LYS A 75 -11.23 4.76 18.93
C LYS A 75 -11.18 4.74 17.40
N THR A 76 -10.95 5.92 16.81
CA THR A 76 -10.89 6.10 15.36
C THR A 76 -9.47 6.24 14.83
N PHE A 77 -9.24 5.77 13.61
CA PHE A 77 -7.95 5.72 12.93
C PHE A 77 -8.07 6.20 11.48
N SER A 78 -7.01 6.83 10.95
CA SER A 78 -6.95 7.26 9.54
C SER A 78 -6.61 6.12 8.57
N TYR A 79 -6.15 4.98 9.08
CA TYR A 79 -5.69 3.82 8.30
C TYR A 79 -6.26 2.51 8.86
N SER A 80 -6.74 1.63 7.99
CA SER A 80 -7.23 0.30 8.38
C SER A 80 -6.16 -0.54 9.06
N SER A 81 -4.92 -0.51 8.57
CA SER A 81 -3.79 -1.22 9.18
C SER A 81 -3.53 -0.80 10.63
N ASN A 82 -3.78 0.48 10.97
CA ASN A 82 -3.64 0.96 12.34
C ASN A 82 -4.78 0.45 13.21
N LEU A 83 -6.01 0.40 12.69
CA LEU A 83 -7.14 -0.23 13.37
C LEU A 83 -6.88 -1.73 13.60
N SER A 84 -6.46 -2.46 12.57
CA SER A 84 -6.17 -3.90 12.69
C SER A 84 -5.11 -4.18 13.74
N ARG A 85 -4.00 -3.42 13.75
CA ARG A 85 -2.99 -3.51 14.80
C ARG A 85 -3.54 -3.13 16.17
N HIS A 86 -4.44 -2.14 16.24
CA HIS A 86 -5.08 -1.75 17.50
C HIS A 86 -5.98 -2.87 18.05
N GLN A 87 -6.71 -3.58 17.19
CA GLN A 87 -7.62 -4.66 17.59
C GLN A 87 -6.90 -5.84 18.24
N VAL A 88 -5.64 -6.10 17.87
CA VAL A 88 -4.78 -7.10 18.53
C VAL A 88 -4.68 -6.88 20.04
N PHE A 89 -4.70 -5.63 20.51
CA PHE A 89 -4.65 -5.35 21.95
C PHE A 89 -5.92 -5.74 22.69
N HIS A 90 -7.05 -5.84 21.99
CA HIS A 90 -8.32 -6.27 22.59
C HIS A 90 -8.50 -7.78 22.51
N THR A 91 -8.19 -8.38 21.36
CA THR A 91 -8.45 -9.82 21.13
C THR A 91 -7.27 -10.70 21.54
N GLY A 92 -6.06 -10.16 21.64
CA GLY A 92 -4.83 -10.92 21.83
C GLY A 92 -4.41 -11.73 20.58
N GLU A 93 -5.17 -11.66 19.50
CA GLU A 93 -4.91 -12.41 18.27
C GLU A 93 -4.04 -11.60 17.32
N LYS A 94 -2.92 -12.18 16.84
CA LYS A 94 -2.07 -11.56 15.81
C LYS A 94 -2.81 -11.53 14.46
N PRO A 95 -2.72 -10.45 13.67
CA PRO A 95 -3.27 -10.43 12.32
C PRO A 95 -2.46 -11.37 11.41
N TYR A 96 -3.15 -12.05 10.50
CA TYR A 96 -2.60 -12.98 9.50
C TYR A 96 -1.96 -12.26 8.31
#